data_AF-A0A059A9J7-F1
#
_entry.id   AF-A0A059A9J7-F1
#
_cell.length_a   1.000
_cell.length_b   1.000
_cell.length_c   1.000
_cell.angle_alpha   90.00
_cell.angle_beta   90.00
_cell.angle_gamma   90.00
#
_symmetry.space_group_name_H-M   'P 1'
#
loop_
_entity.id
_entity.type
_entity.pdbx_description
1 polymer ?
#
loop_
_entity_poly.entity_id
_entity_poly.type
_entity_poly.pdbx_seq_one_letter_code
_entity_poly.pdbx_strand_id
1 'polypeptide(L)'
;MEAADSNLLTFTRMTESRMTEVPFRPREKLLEKQQYFQNIHRHTYLKGRMDKITSVTIPIALAAASLYMIGRGIYNMSHGIGKKE
;
A
#
# COMPACT_ATOMS: atom_id res chain seq x y z
N MET A 1 -35.71 32.87 15.09
CA MET A 1 -34.36 32.54 14.60
C MET A 1 -33.49 31.84 15.66
N GLU A 2 -34.02 31.53 16.87
CA GLU A 2 -33.24 31.00 18.01
C GLU A 2 -33.21 29.46 18.11
N ALA A 3 -34.16 28.78 17.45
CA ALA A 3 -34.28 27.31 17.49
C ALA A 3 -33.27 26.58 16.58
N ALA A 4 -32.62 27.28 15.65
CA ALA A 4 -31.65 26.69 14.73
C ALA A 4 -30.26 26.51 15.39
N ASP A 5 -29.82 27.51 16.17
CA ASP A 5 -28.53 27.48 16.87
C ASP A 5 -28.50 26.47 18.02
N SER A 6 -29.62 26.30 18.73
CA SER A 6 -29.74 25.31 19.80
C SER A 6 -29.64 23.87 19.27
N ASN A 7 -30.20 23.59 18.09
CA ASN A 7 -30.05 22.28 17.43
C ASN A 7 -28.61 22.05 16.93
N LEU A 8 -27.92 23.08 16.45
CA LEU A 8 -26.54 22.98 15.99
C LEU A 8 -25.57 22.75 17.17
N LEU A 9 -25.78 23.42 18.30
CA LEU A 9 -25.05 23.20 19.55
C LEU A 9 -25.32 21.80 20.12
N THR A 10 -26.56 21.31 20.03
CA THR A 10 -26.94 19.96 20.50
C THR A 10 -26.35 18.88 19.60
N PHE A 11 -26.34 19.08 18.28
CA PHE A 11 -25.70 18.19 17.32
C PHE A 11 -24.19 18.13 17.53
N THR A 12 -23.55 19.29 17.72
CA THR A 12 -22.11 19.38 18.00
C THR A 12 -21.76 18.65 19.30
N ARG A 13 -22.53 18.87 20.37
CA ARG A 13 -22.36 18.19 21.68
C ARG A 13 -22.64 16.68 21.62
N MET A 14 -23.54 16.22 20.74
CA MET A 14 -23.79 14.79 20.51
C MET A 14 -22.65 14.09 19.75
N THR A 15 -21.93 14.80 18.88
CA THR A 15 -20.78 14.22 18.15
C THR A 15 -19.52 14.12 19.03
N GLU A 16 -19.39 14.99 20.02
CA GLU A 16 -18.24 15.05 20.93
C GLU A 16 -18.17 13.84 21.88
N SER A 17 -19.31 13.22 22.20
CA SER A 17 -19.38 12.04 23.09
C SER A 17 -19.04 10.70 22.42
N ARG A 18 -18.79 10.65 21.09
CA ARG A 18 -18.51 9.40 20.36
C ARG A 18 -17.01 9.10 20.13
N MET A 19 -16.10 9.88 20.71
CA MET A 19 -14.64 9.60 20.69
C MET A 19 -14.06 9.44 22.11
N THR A 20 -14.70 8.63 22.95
CA THR A 20 -14.31 8.47 24.36
C THR A 20 -13.12 7.54 24.60
N GLU A 21 -12.60 6.85 23.58
CA GLU A 21 -11.40 6.02 23.70
C GLU A 21 -10.23 6.64 22.94
N VAL A 22 -9.12 6.86 23.64
CA VAL A 22 -7.88 7.34 23.03
C VAL A 22 -7.33 6.25 22.11
N PRO A 23 -6.90 6.59 20.88
CA PRO A 23 -6.37 5.59 19.96
C PRO A 23 -5.14 4.89 20.55
N PHE A 24 -5.00 3.59 20.27
CA PHE A 24 -3.88 2.75 20.75
C PHE A 24 -2.48 3.28 20.39
N ARG A 25 -2.38 4.19 19.41
CA ARG A 25 -1.16 4.88 19.02
C ARG A 25 -1.41 6.38 18.97
N PRO A 26 -0.45 7.21 19.42
CA PRO A 26 -0.53 8.66 19.29
C PRO A 26 -0.58 9.05 17.81
N ARG A 27 -1.43 10.04 17.50
CA ARG A 27 -1.65 10.52 16.11
C ARG A 27 -0.42 11.24 15.54
N GLU A 28 0.48 11.72 16.40
CA GLU A 28 1.74 12.38 16.01
C GLU A 28 2.58 11.54 15.04
N LYS A 29 2.68 10.22 15.29
CA LYS A 29 3.43 9.31 14.41
C LYS A 29 2.80 9.17 13.03
N LEU A 30 1.48 9.29 12.93
CA LEU A 30 0.78 9.26 11.64
C LEU A 30 1.01 10.56 10.87
N LEU A 31 0.93 11.70 11.54
CA LEU A 31 1.21 13.00 10.92
C LEU A 31 2.64 13.09 10.38
N GLU A 32 3.63 12.57 11.12
CA GLU A 32 5.02 12.50 10.68
C GLU A 32 5.16 11.67 9.38
N LYS A 33 4.52 10.50 9.32
CA LYS A 33 4.54 9.66 8.11
C LYS A 33 3.77 10.30 6.95
N GLN A 34 2.65 10.97 7.23
CA GLN A 34 1.88 11.70 6.22
C GLN A 34 2.72 12.82 5.61
N GLN A 35 3.38 13.64 6.43
CA GLN A 35 4.26 14.70 5.94
C GLN A 35 5.43 14.13 5.12
N TYR A 36 6.07 13.06 5.61
CA TYR A 36 7.14 12.38 4.88
C TYR A 36 6.70 11.88 3.50
N PHE A 37 5.58 11.16 3.40
CA PHE A 37 5.11 10.59 2.13
C PHE A 37 4.42 11.60 1.19
N GLN A 38 3.92 12.71 1.71
CA GLN A 38 3.34 13.80 0.91
C GLN A 38 4.42 14.70 0.29
N ASN A 39 5.57 14.87 0.96
CA ASN A 39 6.69 15.65 0.43
C ASN A 39 7.48 14.92 -0.69
N ILE A 40 7.23 13.64 -0.93
CA ILE A 40 7.93 12.86 -1.96
C ILE A 40 7.16 12.89 -3.28
N HIS A 41 7.75 13.51 -4.29
CA HIS A 41 7.23 13.55 -5.66
C HIS A 41 7.59 12.27 -6.44
N ARG A 42 6.99 11.14 -6.07
CA ARG A 42 7.10 9.85 -6.78
C ARG A 42 5.74 9.15 -6.83
N HIS A 43 5.60 8.21 -7.75
CA HIS A 43 4.45 7.30 -7.79
C HIS A 43 4.32 6.51 -6.49
N THR A 44 3.09 6.18 -6.12
CA THR A 44 2.72 5.58 -4.82
C THR A 44 3.58 4.38 -4.44
N TYR A 45 3.88 3.49 -5.39
CA TYR A 45 4.66 2.25 -5.18
C TYR A 45 6.18 2.45 -5.09
N LEU A 46 6.67 3.69 -5.12
CA LEU A 46 8.10 4.05 -5.06
C LEU A 46 8.40 5.13 -4.00
N LYS A 47 7.43 5.46 -3.14
CA LYS A 47 7.58 6.50 -2.13
C LYS A 47 8.49 6.05 -0.98
N GLY A 48 8.33 4.82 -0.51
CA GLY A 48 9.19 4.22 0.49
C GLY A 48 10.52 3.73 -0.09
N ARG A 49 11.59 3.81 0.73
CA ARG A 49 12.87 3.16 0.39
C ARG A 49 12.71 1.64 0.29
N MET A 50 11.92 1.06 1.19
CA MET A 50 11.61 -0.37 1.19
C MET A 50 10.75 -0.76 -0.02
N ASP A 51 9.88 0.14 -0.47
CA ASP A 51 9.02 -0.08 -1.63
C ASP A 51 9.85 -0.35 -2.89
N LYS A 52 11.04 0.26 -3.06
CA LYS A 52 11.92 -0.06 -4.19
C LYS A 52 12.35 -1.53 -4.21
N ILE A 53 12.61 -2.12 -3.04
CA ILE A 53 13.04 -3.51 -2.95
C ILE A 53 11.85 -4.41 -3.27
N THR A 54 10.70 -4.15 -2.66
CA THR A 54 9.50 -5.01 -2.77
C THR A 54 8.75 -4.85 -4.09
N SER A 55 8.71 -3.65 -4.69
CA SER A 55 7.94 -3.36 -5.90
C SER A 55 8.76 -3.44 -7.19
N VAL A 56 10.09 -3.35 -7.11
CA VAL A 56 10.97 -3.39 -8.29
C VAL A 56 11.85 -4.63 -8.30
N THR A 57 12.64 -4.83 -7.24
CA THR A 57 13.71 -5.84 -7.27
C THR A 57 13.16 -7.26 -7.23
N ILE A 58 12.32 -7.57 -6.24
CA ILE A 58 11.74 -8.91 -6.08
C ILE A 58 10.88 -9.29 -7.30
N PRO A 59 9.94 -8.44 -7.78
CA PRO A 59 9.09 -8.80 -8.90
C PRO A 59 9.88 -8.96 -10.21
N ILE A 60 10.89 -8.11 -10.47
CA ILE A 60 11.71 -8.25 -11.69
C ILE A 60 12.53 -9.54 -11.66
N ALA A 61 13.18 -9.85 -10.54
CA ALA A 61 13.95 -11.09 -10.42
C ALA A 61 13.06 -12.33 -10.63
N LEU A 62 11.88 -12.33 -10.01
CA LEU A 62 10.92 -13.41 -10.17
C LEU A 62 10.40 -13.51 -11.60
N ALA A 63 10.04 -12.39 -12.22
CA ALA A 63 9.55 -12.35 -13.60
C ALA A 63 10.62 -12.85 -14.58
N ALA A 64 11.86 -12.39 -14.45
CA ALA A 64 12.97 -12.83 -15.29
C ALA A 64 13.23 -14.34 -15.16
N ALA A 65 13.31 -14.85 -13.93
CA ALA A 65 13.49 -16.28 -13.67
C ALA A 65 12.33 -17.11 -14.26
N SER A 66 11.09 -16.62 -14.10
CA SER A 66 9.88 -17.30 -14.60
C SER A 66 9.88 -17.33 -16.12
N LEU A 67 10.16 -16.20 -16.78
CA LEU A 67 10.24 -16.12 -18.24
C LEU A 67 11.34 -17.00 -18.80
N TYR A 68 12.50 -17.06 -18.14
CA TYR A 68 13.58 -17.95 -18.53
C TYR A 68 13.17 -19.43 -18.47
N MET A 69 12.53 -19.85 -17.38
CA MET A 69 12.05 -21.23 -17.24
C MET A 69 10.96 -21.56 -18.27
N ILE A 70 10.03 -20.65 -18.52
CA ILE A 70 8.98 -20.81 -19.54
C ILE A 70 9.61 -20.95 -20.93
N GLY A 71 10.52 -20.04 -21.29
CA GLY A 71 11.20 -20.06 -22.58
C GLY A 71 11.97 -21.36 -22.80
N ARG A 72 12.74 -21.80 -21.79
CA ARG A 72 13.48 -23.06 -21.88
C ARG A 72 12.55 -24.29 -21.90
N GLY A 73 11.43 -24.23 -21.19
CA GLY A 73 10.40 -25.27 -21.24
C GLY A 73 9.80 -25.43 -22.64
N ILE A 74 9.36 -24.30 -23.25
CA ILE A 74 8.82 -24.29 -24.61
C ILE A 74 9.87 -24.77 -25.63
N TYR A 75 11.12 -24.30 -25.50
CA TYR A 75 12.21 -24.73 -26.38
C TYR A 75 12.46 -26.24 -26.31
N ASN A 76 12.53 -26.78 -25.09
CA ASN A 76 12.75 -28.21 -24.89
C ASN A 76 11.59 -29.05 -25.46
N MET A 77 10.35 -28.61 -25.25
CA MET A 77 9.17 -29.28 -25.81
C MET A 77 9.14 -29.23 -27.34
N SER A 78 9.46 -28.08 -27.95
CA SER A 78 9.44 -27.92 -29.42
C SER A 78 10.54 -28.70 -30.13
N HIS A 79 11.68 -28.91 -29.47
CA HIS A 79 12.80 -29.68 -30.02
C HIS A 79 12.81 -31.16 -29.58
N GLY A 80 11.81 -31.60 -28.80
CA GLY A 80 11.72 -32.97 -28.32
C GLY A 80 12.84 -33.37 -27.35
N ILE A 81 13.49 -32.39 -26.71
CA ILE A 81 14.64 -32.57 -25.81
C ILE A 81 14.14 -32.78 -24.37
N GLY A 82 14.81 -33.66 -23.61
CA GLY A 82 14.52 -33.86 -22.18
C GLY A 82 13.43 -34.88 -21.89
N LYS A 83 13.16 -35.80 -22.83
CA LYS A 83 12.39 -37.01 -22.55
C LYS A 83 13.16 -37.84 -21.52
N LYS A 84 12.47 -38.29 -20.47
CA LYS A 84 12.99 -39.32 -19.58
C LYS A 84 12.83 -40.66 -20.31
N GLU A 85 13.81 -41.54 -20.17
CA GLU A 85 13.72 -42.93 -20.64
C GLU A 85 12.48 -43.63 -20.10
#